data_AF-A0A8I3NHJ5-F1
#
_entry.id   AF-A0A8I3NHJ5-F1
#
_cell.length_a   1.000
_cell.length_b   1.000
_cell.length_c   1.000
_cell.angle_alpha   90.00
_cell.angle_beta   90.00
_cell.angle_gamma   90.00
#
_symmetry.space_group_name_H-M   'P 1'
#
loop_
_entity.id
_entity.type
_entity.pdbx_description
1 polymer ?
#
loop_
_entity_poly.entity_id
_entity_poly.type
_entity_poly.pdbx_seq_one_letter_code
_entity_poly.pdbx_strand_id
1 'polypeptide(L)'
;MESRQDITSQEELWTMKPRRNLEEDDYLDKDSGDTRVLKRPVLLHMHQTTHFDEFDCPAELKHKQELFPMWRWPVKIAAVISSLTFLYTLLREIIHPFVTSHQQYFYKIPILVINKVLPMVSITLLALVYLPGVIAAVVQLHNGTKYKKFPHWLDRWMLTRKQFGLLSFFFAVLHAIYSLSYPMRRSYRYKLLNWAYQQVQQNKEDAWIEHDVWRMEIYVSLGIVTLAILALLAVTSIPSVSDSLTWREFHYIQ
;
A
#
# COMPACT_ATOMS: atom_id res chain seq x y z
N MET A 1 50.11 -45.32 -22.36
CA MET A 1 49.71 -44.87 -23.71
C MET A 1 48.65 -43.80 -23.48
N GLU A 2 48.96 -42.52 -23.20
CA GLU A 2 49.81 -41.56 -23.97
C GLU A 2 49.32 -41.51 -25.43
N SER A 3 48.82 -40.42 -26.03
CA SER A 3 49.05 -38.95 -26.00
C SER A 3 47.77 -38.26 -26.56
N ARG A 4 47.19 -37.16 -26.05
CA ARG A 4 47.54 -35.70 -26.03
C ARG A 4 47.69 -35.00 -27.40
N GLN A 5 46.81 -34.00 -27.65
CA GLN A 5 46.88 -32.73 -28.43
C GLN A 5 45.41 -32.31 -28.70
N ASP A 6 44.75 -31.28 -28.13
CA ASP A 6 45.00 -29.90 -27.65
C ASP A 6 44.78 -28.80 -28.73
N ILE A 7 44.08 -27.71 -28.32
CA ILE A 7 44.00 -26.35 -28.92
C ILE A 7 42.94 -26.18 -30.07
N THR A 8 41.95 -25.26 -30.11
CA THR A 8 41.63 -24.00 -29.36
C THR A 8 40.17 -23.56 -29.57
N SER A 9 39.67 -22.82 -28.58
CA SER A 9 38.45 -21.99 -28.51
C SER A 9 38.36 -20.87 -29.56
N GLN A 10 37.15 -20.60 -30.07
CA GLN A 10 36.83 -19.39 -30.82
C GLN A 10 35.57 -18.74 -30.22
N GLU A 11 35.78 -17.68 -29.42
CA GLU A 11 34.76 -16.76 -28.92
C GLU A 11 34.45 -15.72 -30.01
N GLU A 12 33.17 -15.56 -30.37
CA GLU A 12 32.69 -14.50 -31.25
C GLU A 12 32.52 -13.19 -30.47
N LEU A 13 33.51 -12.31 -30.58
CA LEU A 13 33.51 -10.95 -30.03
C LEU A 13 33.00 -9.96 -31.10
N TRP A 14 31.82 -9.38 -30.85
CA TRP A 14 31.26 -8.29 -31.65
C TRP A 14 32.13 -7.02 -31.53
N THR A 15 32.74 -6.59 -32.64
CA THR A 15 33.54 -5.35 -32.72
C THR A 15 32.69 -4.18 -33.23
N MET A 16 32.67 -3.10 -32.44
CA MET A 16 31.98 -1.84 -32.70
C MET A 16 32.83 -0.95 -33.64
N LYS A 17 32.22 -0.40 -34.70
CA LYS A 17 32.82 0.60 -35.61
C LYS A 17 32.98 1.96 -34.90
N PRO A 18 34.13 2.66 -35.00
CA PRO A 18 34.23 4.05 -34.58
C PRO A 18 33.82 5.05 -35.68
N ARG A 19 33.16 6.11 -35.23
CA ARG A 19 32.67 7.27 -35.98
C ARG A 19 33.84 8.21 -36.28
N ARG A 20 33.96 8.62 -37.55
CA ARG A 20 35.03 9.48 -38.08
C ARG A 20 34.66 10.95 -37.81
N ASN A 21 35.45 11.65 -36.99
CA ASN A 21 35.45 13.12 -36.89
C ASN A 21 36.60 13.63 -37.76
N LEU A 22 36.33 14.61 -38.63
CA LEU A 22 37.33 15.35 -39.39
C LEU A 22 37.30 16.80 -38.87
N GLU A 23 38.41 17.24 -38.30
CA GLU A 23 38.79 18.65 -38.17
C GLU A 23 40.13 18.83 -38.87
N GLU A 24 40.40 20.08 -39.24
CA GLU A 24 41.64 20.67 -39.74
C GLU A 24 41.87 20.64 -41.27
N ASP A 25 41.61 21.80 -41.89
CA ASP A 25 42.57 22.50 -42.76
C ASP A 25 41.96 23.86 -43.16
N ASP A 26 42.47 24.97 -42.61
CA ASP A 26 42.51 26.23 -43.37
C ASP A 26 43.65 27.14 -42.88
N TYR A 27 44.58 27.43 -43.81
CA TYR A 27 45.77 28.23 -43.60
C TYR A 27 45.53 29.68 -44.06
N LEU A 28 45.78 30.61 -43.13
CA LEU A 28 46.43 31.93 -43.26
C LEU A 28 46.50 32.59 -44.66
N ASP A 29 45.92 33.80 -44.76
CA ASP A 29 46.67 34.98 -45.22
C ASP A 29 46.14 36.27 -44.57
N LYS A 30 47.05 37.11 -44.07
CA LYS A 30 46.76 38.43 -43.50
C LYS A 30 48.00 39.30 -43.65
N ASP A 31 47.89 40.39 -44.42
CA ASP A 31 48.82 41.50 -44.36
C ASP A 31 48.07 42.84 -44.40
N SER A 32 48.23 43.64 -43.35
CA SER A 32 48.05 45.10 -43.35
C SER A 32 48.60 45.66 -42.03
N GLY A 33 49.68 46.43 -42.13
CA GLY A 33 50.47 46.97 -41.03
C GLY A 33 49.88 48.18 -40.29
N ASP A 34 50.23 48.20 -39.00
CA ASP A 34 50.70 49.30 -38.14
C ASP A 34 50.18 50.74 -38.33
N THR A 35 49.57 51.29 -37.26
CA THR A 35 50.19 52.39 -36.49
C THR A 35 49.66 52.48 -35.05
N ARG A 36 50.58 52.73 -34.11
CA ARG A 36 50.45 52.83 -32.65
C ARG A 36 49.57 54.00 -32.16
N VAL A 37 48.99 53.88 -30.95
CA VAL A 37 49.34 54.65 -29.72
C VAL A 37 48.32 54.40 -28.59
N LEU A 38 48.79 53.70 -27.57
CA LEU A 38 48.53 53.81 -26.12
C LEU A 38 47.27 54.56 -25.63
N LYS A 39 46.29 53.82 -25.09
CA LYS A 39 45.38 54.31 -24.04
C LYS A 39 45.04 53.19 -23.05
N ARG A 40 45.51 53.36 -21.81
CA ARG A 40 45.18 52.53 -20.64
C ARG A 40 43.92 53.11 -19.98
N PRO A 41 42.92 52.30 -19.63
CA PRO A 41 42.08 52.57 -18.46
C PRO A 41 42.27 51.40 -17.48
N VAL A 42 42.93 51.63 -16.34
CA VAL A 42 42.27 51.94 -15.06
C VAL A 42 41.23 50.88 -14.70
N LEU A 43 41.70 50.02 -13.81
CA LEU A 43 41.03 48.97 -13.07
C LEU A 43 39.73 49.46 -12.44
N LEU A 44 38.58 49.04 -12.98
CA LEU A 44 37.30 49.06 -12.27
C LEU A 44 36.99 47.63 -11.84
N HIS A 45 37.24 47.40 -10.56
CA HIS A 45 36.90 46.19 -9.84
C HIS A 45 35.37 46.10 -9.77
N MET A 46 34.74 45.35 -10.68
CA MET A 46 33.36 44.88 -10.47
C MET A 46 33.41 43.39 -10.20
N HIS A 47 33.47 43.08 -8.90
CA HIS A 47 33.22 41.74 -8.40
C HIS A 47 31.74 41.48 -8.62
N GLN A 48 31.37 40.93 -9.78
CA GLN A 48 30.03 40.38 -9.97
C GLN A 48 30.02 39.01 -9.30
N THR A 49 29.89 39.03 -7.98
CA THR A 49 29.38 37.89 -7.23
C THR A 49 27.98 37.61 -7.77
N THR A 50 27.85 36.59 -8.61
CA THR A 50 26.58 35.91 -8.82
C THR A 50 26.17 35.38 -7.45
N HIS A 51 25.34 36.16 -6.76
CA HIS A 51 24.61 35.74 -5.58
C HIS A 51 23.67 34.62 -6.04
N PHE A 52 24.13 33.37 -5.98
CA PHE A 52 23.21 32.26 -5.85
C PHE A 52 22.55 32.47 -4.50
N ASP A 53 21.32 32.97 -4.50
CA ASP A 53 20.47 32.84 -3.31
C ASP A 53 20.40 31.35 -3.01
N GLU A 54 21.05 30.94 -1.92
CA GLU A 54 21.03 29.56 -1.36
C GLU A 54 19.60 29.14 -0.92
N PHE A 55 18.60 29.96 -1.24
CA PHE A 55 17.18 29.83 -0.92
C PHE A 55 16.26 29.73 -2.14
N ASP A 56 16.78 29.61 -3.37
CA ASP A 56 15.93 29.28 -4.51
C ASP A 56 15.48 27.81 -4.42
N CYS A 57 14.33 27.63 -3.75
CA CYS A 57 13.64 26.36 -3.67
C CYS A 57 13.29 25.90 -5.11
N PRO A 58 13.68 24.68 -5.53
CA PRO A 58 13.44 24.21 -6.89
C PRO A 58 11.97 24.36 -7.29
N ALA A 59 11.69 24.74 -8.53
CA ALA A 59 10.31 24.88 -9.04
C ALA A 59 9.46 23.60 -8.86
N GLU A 60 10.11 22.43 -8.66
CA GLU A 60 9.48 21.15 -8.28
C GLU A 60 8.89 21.15 -6.86
N LEU A 61 9.46 21.88 -5.90
CA LEU A 61 8.91 22.07 -4.55
C LEU A 61 7.79 23.11 -4.51
N LYS A 62 7.64 23.92 -5.56
CA LYS A 62 6.53 24.87 -5.73
C LYS A 62 5.23 24.19 -6.17
N HIS A 63 5.25 22.87 -6.41
CA HIS A 63 4.06 22.05 -6.53
C HIS A 63 3.34 22.07 -5.18
N LYS A 64 2.40 23.02 -5.04
CA LYS A 64 1.39 23.15 -3.98
C LYS A 64 1.37 21.93 -3.07
N GLN A 65 2.03 21.99 -1.92
CA GLN A 65 2.24 20.85 -1.01
C GLN A 65 0.94 20.05 -0.85
N GLU A 66 0.87 18.92 -1.54
CA GLU A 66 -0.33 18.09 -1.54
C GLU A 66 -0.30 17.22 -0.28
N LEU A 67 -1.26 17.42 0.62
CA LEU A 67 -1.40 16.57 1.79
C LEU A 67 -1.86 15.16 1.36
N PHE A 68 -1.01 14.16 1.61
CA PHE A 68 -1.21 12.72 1.37
C PHE A 68 -1.88 12.36 0.02
N PRO A 69 -1.30 12.73 -1.14
CA PRO A 69 -1.97 12.60 -2.45
C PRO A 69 -2.41 11.17 -2.77
N MET A 70 -1.57 10.18 -2.45
CA MET A 70 -1.85 8.76 -2.71
C MET A 70 -2.87 8.14 -1.74
N TRP A 71 -3.16 8.78 -0.60
CA TRP A 71 -4.10 8.27 0.40
C TRP A 71 -5.52 8.80 0.20
N ARG A 72 -5.70 9.90 -0.55
CA ARG A 72 -7.01 10.54 -0.76
C ARG A 72 -8.06 9.55 -1.27
N TRP A 73 -7.71 8.76 -2.28
CA TRP A 73 -8.63 7.78 -2.88
C TRP A 73 -8.90 6.58 -1.96
N PRO A 74 -7.88 5.87 -1.43
CA PRO A 74 -8.09 4.78 -0.47
C PRO A 74 -8.92 5.19 0.75
N VAL A 75 -8.64 6.34 1.35
CA VAL A 75 -9.36 6.82 2.54
C VAL A 75 -10.82 7.15 2.21
N LYS A 76 -11.09 7.80 1.06
CA LYS A 76 -12.48 8.05 0.62
C LYS A 76 -13.25 6.75 0.42
N ILE A 77 -12.65 5.76 -0.24
CA ILE A 77 -13.29 4.45 -0.47
C ILE A 77 -13.55 3.75 0.87
N ALA A 78 -12.56 3.71 1.77
CA ALA A 78 -12.72 3.13 3.10
C ALA A 78 -13.83 3.84 3.90
N ALA A 79 -13.91 5.17 3.84
CA ALA A 79 -14.96 5.95 4.52
C ALA A 79 -16.36 5.65 3.97
N VAL A 80 -16.52 5.55 2.65
CA VAL A 80 -17.79 5.19 2.00
C VAL A 80 -18.23 3.79 2.39
N ILE A 81 -17.34 2.79 2.30
CA ILE A 81 -17.64 1.40 2.68
C ILE A 81 -17.99 1.32 4.17
N SER A 82 -17.24 2.02 5.03
CA SER A 82 -17.50 2.07 6.48
C SER A 82 -18.87 2.68 6.78
N SER A 83 -19.20 3.81 6.15
CA SER A 83 -20.47 4.51 6.35
C SER A 83 -21.66 3.66 5.91
N LEU A 84 -21.58 3.03 4.72
CA LEU A 84 -22.64 2.18 4.20
C LEU A 84 -22.85 0.94 5.10
N THR A 85 -21.76 0.28 5.49
CA THR A 85 -21.81 -0.89 6.38
C THR A 85 -22.33 -0.53 7.76
N PHE A 86 -21.93 0.63 8.29
CA PHE A 86 -22.43 1.14 9.57
C PHE A 86 -23.92 1.39 9.51
N LEU A 87 -24.42 2.11 8.49
CA LEU A 87 -25.84 2.40 8.34
C LEU A 87 -26.65 1.11 8.20
N TYR A 88 -26.19 0.17 7.38
CA TYR A 88 -26.82 -1.14 7.23
C TYR A 88 -26.89 -1.90 8.56
N THR A 89 -25.78 -1.96 9.29
CA THR A 89 -25.71 -2.67 10.57
C THR A 89 -26.57 -1.98 11.63
N LEU A 90 -26.57 -0.65 11.67
CA LEU A 90 -27.39 0.14 12.58
C LEU A 90 -28.88 -0.12 12.33
N LEU A 91 -29.29 -0.12 11.06
CA LEU A 91 -30.67 -0.38 10.67
C LEU A 91 -31.10 -1.79 11.07
N ARG A 92 -30.27 -2.81 10.82
CA ARG A 92 -30.59 -4.21 11.14
C ARG A 92 -30.57 -4.52 12.64
N GLU A 93 -29.58 -4.00 13.38
CA GLU A 93 -29.34 -4.43 14.76
C GLU A 93 -30.02 -3.56 15.81
N ILE A 94 -30.33 -2.30 15.47
CA ILE A 94 -30.93 -1.31 16.36
C ILE A 94 -32.33 -0.93 15.90
N ILE A 95 -32.46 -0.40 14.68
CA ILE A 95 -33.72 0.18 14.21
C ILE A 95 -34.80 -0.90 14.02
N HIS A 96 -34.48 -2.02 13.37
CA HIS A 96 -35.45 -3.07 13.13
C HIS A 96 -36.02 -3.68 14.42
N PRO A 97 -35.22 -4.11 15.42
CA PRO A 97 -35.76 -4.57 16.70
C PRO A 97 -36.50 -3.49 17.50
N PHE A 98 -36.08 -2.23 17.37
CA PHE A 98 -36.74 -1.10 18.01
C PHE A 98 -38.16 -0.88 17.45
N VAL A 99 -38.33 -0.95 16.12
CA VAL A 99 -39.64 -0.77 15.47
C VAL A 99 -40.53 -1.99 15.65
N THR A 100 -40.02 -3.20 15.44
CA THR A 100 -40.84 -4.43 15.42
C THR A 100 -41.20 -4.91 16.82
N SER A 101 -40.27 -4.83 17.78
CA SER A 101 -40.43 -5.45 19.11
C SER A 101 -40.32 -4.46 20.26
N HIS A 102 -40.18 -3.15 19.97
CA HIS A 102 -40.07 -2.07 20.98
C HIS A 102 -38.92 -2.26 21.98
N GLN A 103 -37.88 -3.02 21.59
CA GLN A 103 -36.72 -3.30 22.44
C GLN A 103 -35.59 -2.29 22.18
N GLN A 104 -35.09 -1.67 23.25
CA GLN A 104 -34.02 -0.67 23.16
C GLN A 104 -32.63 -1.33 23.28
N TYR A 105 -31.86 -1.33 22.19
CA TYR A 105 -30.53 -1.93 22.12
C TYR A 105 -29.40 -0.93 21.84
N PHE A 106 -29.59 0.36 22.13
CA PHE A 106 -28.61 1.42 21.83
C PHE A 106 -27.21 1.17 22.40
N TYR A 107 -27.08 0.47 23.53
CA TYR A 107 -25.79 0.07 24.11
C TYR A 107 -24.93 -0.81 23.19
N LYS A 108 -25.53 -1.43 22.16
CA LYS A 108 -24.80 -2.24 21.17
C LYS A 108 -23.98 -1.37 20.21
N ILE A 109 -24.33 -0.08 20.03
CA ILE A 109 -23.71 0.80 19.03
C ILE A 109 -22.19 0.91 19.21
N PRO A 110 -21.65 1.27 20.40
CA PRO A 110 -20.23 1.61 20.52
C PRO A 110 -19.27 0.44 20.22
N ILE A 111 -19.67 -0.80 20.54
CA ILE A 111 -18.78 -1.97 20.41
C ILE A 111 -19.33 -3.01 19.43
N LEU A 112 -20.59 -3.44 19.55
CA LEU A 112 -21.10 -4.54 18.72
C LEU A 112 -21.35 -4.12 17.27
N VAL A 113 -21.84 -2.89 17.04
CA VAL A 113 -22.04 -2.37 15.69
C VAL A 113 -20.69 -2.08 15.05
N ILE A 114 -19.80 -1.37 15.76
CA ILE A 114 -18.44 -1.07 15.25
C ILE A 114 -17.67 -2.35 14.94
N ASN A 115 -17.70 -3.35 15.82
CA ASN A 115 -17.00 -4.62 15.59
C ASN A 115 -17.61 -5.51 14.48
N LYS A 116 -18.73 -5.10 13.88
CA LYS A 116 -19.24 -5.67 12.62
C LYS A 116 -18.77 -4.90 11.39
N VAL A 117 -18.58 -3.58 11.53
CA VAL A 117 -18.10 -2.70 10.45
C VAL A 117 -16.61 -2.91 10.19
N LEU A 118 -15.78 -2.90 11.23
CA LEU A 118 -14.32 -3.01 11.12
C LEU A 118 -13.86 -4.22 10.28
N PRO A 119 -14.28 -5.47 10.58
CA PRO A 119 -13.84 -6.63 9.79
C PRO A 119 -14.35 -6.60 8.35
N MET A 120 -15.59 -6.11 8.13
CA MET A 120 -16.15 -5.99 6.78
C MET A 120 -15.37 -5.00 5.92
N VAL A 121 -14.98 -3.86 6.50
CA VAL A 121 -14.14 -2.87 5.82
C VAL A 121 -12.75 -3.45 5.55
N SER A 122 -12.13 -4.08 6.56
CA SER A 122 -10.80 -4.69 6.42
C SER A 122 -10.75 -5.71 5.28
N ILE A 123 -11.63 -6.72 5.28
CA ILE A 123 -11.63 -7.76 4.25
C ILE A 123 -11.96 -7.21 2.86
N THR A 124 -12.84 -6.20 2.77
CA THR A 124 -13.17 -5.56 1.49
C THR A 124 -11.97 -4.79 0.93
N LEU A 125 -11.27 -4.03 1.77
CA LEU A 125 -10.06 -3.32 1.35
C LEU A 125 -8.96 -4.29 0.95
N LEU A 126 -8.80 -5.41 1.66
CA LEU A 126 -7.87 -6.48 1.28
C LEU A 126 -8.21 -7.05 -0.10
N ALA A 127 -9.49 -7.33 -0.36
CA ALA A 127 -9.92 -7.79 -1.68
C ALA A 127 -9.60 -6.76 -2.79
N LEU A 128 -9.76 -5.46 -2.51
CA LEU A 128 -9.40 -4.38 -3.43
C LEU A 128 -7.89 -4.23 -3.69
N VAL A 129 -7.02 -4.82 -2.86
CA VAL A 129 -5.58 -4.93 -3.14
C VAL A 129 -5.32 -5.87 -4.31
N TYR A 130 -5.96 -7.05 -4.29
CA TYR A 130 -5.66 -8.14 -5.22
C TYR A 130 -6.54 -8.13 -6.49
N LEU A 131 -7.76 -7.59 -6.40
CA LEU A 131 -8.70 -7.49 -7.51
C LEU A 131 -8.14 -6.83 -8.78
N PRO A 132 -7.40 -5.69 -8.73
CA PRO A 132 -6.86 -5.09 -9.96
C PRO A 132 -5.80 -5.97 -10.63
N GLY A 133 -5.09 -6.81 -9.88
CA GLY A 133 -4.15 -7.80 -10.44
C GLY A 133 -4.85 -8.87 -11.27
N VAL A 134 -6.00 -9.37 -10.79
CA VAL A 134 -6.83 -10.33 -11.54
C VAL A 134 -7.40 -9.67 -12.80
N ILE A 135 -7.93 -8.45 -12.69
CA ILE A 135 -8.45 -7.71 -13.85
C ILE A 135 -7.33 -7.46 -14.87
N ALA A 136 -6.13 -7.07 -14.41
CA ALA A 136 -4.97 -6.86 -15.28
C ALA A 136 -4.60 -8.13 -16.05
N ALA A 137 -4.62 -9.30 -15.41
CA ALA A 137 -4.37 -10.58 -16.07
C ALA A 137 -5.41 -10.88 -17.16
N VAL A 138 -6.71 -10.69 -16.86
CA VAL A 138 -7.79 -10.88 -17.85
C VAL A 138 -7.64 -9.93 -19.04
N VAL A 139 -7.31 -8.65 -18.78
CA VAL A 139 -7.09 -7.65 -19.83
C VAL A 139 -5.87 -8.00 -20.70
N GLN A 140 -4.79 -8.49 -20.10
CA GLN A 140 -3.60 -8.93 -20.83
C GLN A 140 -3.90 -10.13 -21.73
N LEU A 141 -4.64 -11.12 -21.22
CA LEU A 141 -5.07 -12.30 -21.99
C LEU A 141 -6.00 -11.90 -23.14
N HIS A 142 -7.00 -11.06 -22.88
CA HIS A 142 -7.92 -10.57 -23.90
C HIS A 142 -7.20 -9.82 -25.03
N ASN A 143 -6.16 -9.03 -24.70
CA ASN A 143 -5.39 -8.30 -25.70
C ASN A 143 -4.33 -9.17 -26.40
N GLY A 144 -4.03 -10.37 -25.89
CA GLY A 144 -2.98 -11.25 -26.40
C GLY A 144 -1.55 -10.71 -26.25
N THR A 145 -1.35 -9.62 -25.49
CA THR A 145 -0.03 -8.99 -25.32
C THR A 145 0.09 -8.24 -23.99
N LYS A 146 1.28 -8.32 -23.37
CA LYS A 146 1.63 -7.56 -22.16
C LYS A 146 2.09 -6.12 -22.45
N TYR A 147 2.37 -5.80 -23.71
CA TYR A 147 2.97 -4.51 -24.10
C TYR A 147 1.93 -3.40 -24.31
N LYS A 148 0.64 -3.74 -24.29
CA LYS A 148 -0.44 -2.75 -24.36
C LYS A 148 -0.64 -2.10 -22.99
N LYS A 149 -0.64 -0.76 -22.96
CA LYS A 149 -0.86 0.01 -21.73
C LYS A 149 -2.23 -0.28 -21.13
N PHE A 150 -2.30 -0.33 -19.81
CA PHE A 150 -3.56 -0.43 -19.08
C PHE A 150 -4.38 0.87 -19.22
N PRO A 151 -5.72 0.77 -19.12
CA PRO A 151 -6.55 1.97 -19.03
C PRO A 151 -6.20 2.75 -17.75
N HIS A 152 -6.28 4.08 -17.84
CA HIS A 152 -5.79 5.00 -16.80
C HIS A 152 -6.35 4.74 -15.40
N TRP A 153 -7.61 4.29 -15.31
CA TRP A 153 -8.25 3.97 -14.03
C TRP A 153 -7.62 2.75 -13.35
N LEU A 154 -7.21 1.75 -14.13
CA LEU A 154 -6.62 0.51 -13.60
C LEU A 154 -5.17 0.75 -13.17
N ASP A 155 -4.43 1.52 -13.95
CA ASP A 155 -3.06 1.91 -13.61
C ASP A 155 -3.02 2.71 -12.30
N ARG A 156 -3.89 3.73 -12.16
CA ARG A 156 -4.04 4.48 -10.91
C ARG A 156 -4.41 3.59 -9.73
N TRP A 157 -5.30 2.61 -9.92
CA TRP A 157 -5.67 1.68 -8.86
C TRP A 157 -4.50 0.78 -8.46
N MET A 158 -3.76 0.24 -9.42
CA MET A 158 -2.58 -0.59 -9.19
C MET A 158 -1.51 0.12 -8.33
N LEU A 159 -1.35 1.44 -8.49
CA LEU A 159 -0.43 2.27 -7.69
C LEU A 159 -0.90 2.46 -6.23
N THR A 160 -2.20 2.35 -5.96
CA THR A 160 -2.78 2.55 -4.63
C THR A 160 -2.90 1.27 -3.78
N ARG A 161 -2.44 0.12 -4.30
CA ARG A 161 -2.54 -1.19 -3.63
C ARG A 161 -1.89 -1.20 -2.24
N LYS A 162 -0.74 -0.56 -2.09
CA LYS A 162 -0.02 -0.44 -0.81
C LYS A 162 -0.89 0.22 0.27
N GLN A 163 -1.56 1.31 -0.09
CA GLN A 163 -2.40 2.11 0.81
C GLN A 163 -3.67 1.34 1.20
N PHE A 164 -4.27 0.60 0.27
CA PHE A 164 -5.38 -0.32 0.58
C PHE A 164 -4.96 -1.43 1.54
N GLY A 165 -3.79 -2.04 1.33
CA GLY A 165 -3.26 -3.07 2.22
C GLY A 165 -3.00 -2.55 3.64
N LEU A 166 -2.42 -1.37 3.77
CA LEU A 166 -2.17 -0.73 5.07
C LEU A 166 -3.47 -0.34 5.78
N LEU A 167 -4.46 0.21 5.08
CA LEU A 167 -5.78 0.49 5.67
C LEU A 167 -6.47 -0.80 6.10
N SER A 168 -6.45 -1.84 5.26
CA SER A 168 -6.98 -3.16 5.59
C SER A 168 -6.39 -3.69 6.89
N PHE A 169 -5.06 -3.66 7.03
CA PHE A 169 -4.36 -4.09 8.24
C PHE A 169 -4.76 -3.24 9.46
N PHE A 170 -4.82 -1.91 9.32
CA PHE A 170 -5.28 -1.03 10.39
C PHE A 170 -6.68 -1.39 10.91
N PHE A 171 -7.64 -1.61 10.01
CA PHE A 171 -8.99 -2.04 10.38
C PHE A 171 -8.99 -3.46 10.99
N ALA A 172 -8.12 -4.36 10.54
CA ALA A 172 -7.97 -5.70 11.10
C ALA A 172 -7.47 -5.67 12.56
N VAL A 173 -6.46 -4.84 12.85
CA VAL A 173 -5.94 -4.66 14.21
C VAL A 173 -7.01 -4.07 15.13
N LEU A 174 -7.73 -3.04 14.67
CA LEU A 174 -8.87 -2.51 15.43
C LEU A 174 -9.92 -3.59 15.69
N HIS A 175 -10.29 -4.39 14.68
CA HIS A 175 -11.22 -5.51 14.85
C HIS A 175 -10.72 -6.52 15.89
N ALA A 176 -9.44 -6.87 15.88
CA ALA A 176 -8.84 -7.78 16.84
C ALA A 176 -8.95 -7.23 18.28
N ILE A 177 -8.59 -5.96 18.49
CA ILE A 177 -8.69 -5.30 19.81
C ILE A 177 -10.15 -5.27 20.29
N TYR A 178 -11.09 -4.87 19.43
CA TYR A 178 -12.52 -4.85 19.76
C TYR A 178 -13.03 -6.25 20.09
N SER A 179 -12.61 -7.28 19.37
CA SER A 179 -13.02 -8.67 19.61
C SER A 179 -12.45 -9.22 20.93
N LEU A 180 -11.17 -8.97 21.22
CA LEU A 180 -10.54 -9.36 22.49
C LEU A 180 -11.18 -8.65 23.70
N SER A 181 -11.76 -7.47 23.50
CA SER A 181 -12.47 -6.73 24.57
C SER A 181 -13.84 -7.33 24.93
N TYR A 182 -14.37 -8.31 24.18
CA TYR A 182 -15.70 -8.88 24.40
C TYR A 182 -15.98 -9.34 25.83
N PRO A 183 -15.15 -10.21 26.44
CA PRO A 183 -15.38 -10.70 27.80
C PRO A 183 -15.23 -9.60 28.86
N MET A 184 -14.49 -8.53 28.58
CA MET A 184 -14.24 -7.43 29.50
C MET A 184 -15.47 -6.52 29.70
N ARG A 185 -16.48 -6.64 28.83
CA ARG A 185 -17.68 -5.78 28.86
C ARG A 185 -18.65 -6.21 29.94
N ARG A 186 -19.16 -5.22 30.68
CA ARG A 186 -20.20 -5.42 31.70
C ARG A 186 -21.49 -6.05 31.14
N SER A 187 -21.86 -5.73 29.91
CA SER A 187 -23.00 -6.34 29.22
C SER A 187 -22.84 -7.85 29.01
N TYR A 188 -21.61 -8.31 28.72
CA TYR A 188 -21.34 -9.74 28.56
C TYR A 188 -21.40 -10.45 29.91
N ARG A 189 -20.81 -9.84 30.95
CA ARG A 189 -20.91 -10.35 32.34
C ARG A 189 -22.36 -10.56 32.78
N TYR A 190 -23.24 -9.57 32.57
CA TYR A 190 -24.65 -9.74 32.93
C TYR A 190 -25.37 -10.84 32.14
N LYS A 191 -25.05 -11.01 30.85
CA LYS A 191 -25.59 -12.12 30.06
C LYS A 191 -25.13 -13.47 30.58
N LEU A 192 -23.84 -13.61 30.91
CA LEU A 192 -23.28 -14.84 31.46
C LEU A 192 -23.95 -15.22 32.79
N LEU A 193 -24.17 -14.25 33.69
CA LEU A 193 -24.89 -14.49 34.94
C LEU A 193 -26.34 -14.94 34.69
N ASN A 194 -27.05 -14.29 33.75
CA ASN A 194 -28.42 -14.67 33.43
C ASN A 194 -28.49 -16.08 32.82
N TRP A 195 -27.54 -16.46 31.96
CA TRP A 195 -27.47 -17.80 31.41
C TRP A 195 -27.18 -18.86 32.48
N ALA A 196 -26.25 -18.60 33.39
CA ALA A 196 -25.96 -19.50 34.51
C ALA A 196 -27.18 -19.67 35.42
N TYR A 197 -27.88 -18.57 35.74
CA TYR A 197 -29.10 -18.61 36.54
C TYR A 197 -30.20 -19.45 35.85
N GLN A 198 -30.44 -19.23 34.55
CA GLN A 198 -31.42 -19.98 33.77
C GLN A 198 -31.07 -21.47 33.66
N GLN A 199 -29.80 -21.82 33.50
CA GLN A 199 -29.33 -23.19 33.45
C GLN A 199 -29.63 -23.94 34.76
N VAL A 200 -29.34 -23.32 35.91
CA VAL A 200 -29.65 -23.88 37.23
C VAL A 200 -31.17 -24.03 37.40
N GLN A 201 -31.95 -23.03 37.00
CA GLN A 201 -33.41 -23.10 37.06
C GLN A 201 -34.00 -24.24 36.21
N GLN A 202 -33.31 -24.61 35.13
CA GLN A 202 -33.69 -25.72 34.25
C GLN A 202 -33.12 -27.07 34.68
N ASN A 203 -32.39 -27.15 35.81
CA ASN A 203 -31.69 -28.35 36.28
C ASN A 203 -30.80 -29.00 35.18
N LYS A 204 -30.19 -28.18 34.32
CA LYS A 204 -29.30 -28.66 33.25
C LYS A 204 -27.86 -28.70 33.76
N GLU A 205 -27.34 -29.90 33.98
CA GLU A 205 -26.01 -30.11 34.55
C GLU A 205 -24.89 -29.72 33.57
N ASP A 206 -24.96 -30.18 32.33
CA ASP A 206 -23.95 -29.90 31.29
C ASP A 206 -24.49 -28.96 30.21
N ALA A 207 -23.79 -27.84 30.01
CA ALA A 207 -24.08 -26.85 28.97
C ALA A 207 -23.16 -26.97 27.74
N TRP A 208 -22.29 -27.98 27.68
CA TRP A 208 -21.37 -28.21 26.59
C TRP A 208 -22.11 -28.48 25.27
N ILE A 209 -21.68 -27.79 24.21
CA ILE A 209 -22.19 -27.96 22.85
C ILE A 209 -21.00 -28.11 21.92
N GLU A 210 -20.66 -29.36 21.61
CA GLU A 210 -19.45 -29.75 20.86
C GLU A 210 -19.25 -28.95 19.57
N HIS A 211 -20.27 -28.87 18.72
CA HIS A 211 -20.16 -28.20 17.42
C HIS A 211 -19.95 -26.68 17.54
N ASP A 212 -20.48 -26.05 18.58
CA ASP A 212 -20.30 -24.61 18.82
C ASP A 212 -18.88 -24.32 19.32
N VAL A 213 -18.33 -25.21 20.13
CA VAL A 213 -16.93 -25.14 20.58
C VAL A 213 -15.99 -25.26 19.38
N TRP A 214 -16.12 -26.33 18.57
CA TRP A 214 -15.29 -26.50 17.36
C TRP A 214 -15.35 -25.30 16.43
N ARG A 215 -16.55 -24.77 16.19
CA ARG A 215 -16.74 -23.58 15.36
C ARG A 215 -15.93 -22.42 15.92
N MET A 216 -16.06 -22.11 17.21
CA MET A 216 -15.34 -21.02 17.88
C MET A 216 -13.83 -21.18 17.75
N GLU A 217 -13.29 -22.35 18.14
CA GLU A 217 -11.84 -22.59 18.16
C GLU A 217 -11.21 -22.46 16.77
N ILE A 218 -11.87 -22.98 15.74
CA ILE A 218 -11.37 -22.93 14.36
C ILE A 218 -11.30 -21.49 13.84
N TYR A 219 -12.40 -20.73 13.86
CA TYR A 219 -12.39 -19.41 13.22
C TYR A 219 -11.55 -18.39 14.01
N VAL A 220 -11.44 -18.53 15.33
CA VAL A 220 -10.56 -17.69 16.16
C VAL A 220 -9.09 -17.96 15.81
N SER A 221 -8.69 -19.23 15.77
CA SER A 221 -7.32 -19.62 15.41
C SER A 221 -6.93 -19.11 14.01
N LEU A 222 -7.79 -19.33 13.02
CA LEU A 222 -7.57 -18.83 11.66
C LEU A 222 -7.49 -17.30 11.60
N GLY A 223 -8.31 -16.59 12.39
CA GLY A 223 -8.26 -15.14 12.50
C GLY A 223 -6.91 -14.62 13.02
N ILE A 224 -6.35 -15.30 14.03
CA ILE A 224 -5.03 -14.95 14.60
C ILE A 224 -3.92 -15.17 13.57
N VAL A 225 -3.90 -16.32 12.90
CA VAL A 225 -2.91 -16.62 11.84
C VAL A 225 -3.02 -15.63 10.69
N THR A 226 -4.25 -15.31 10.27
CA THR A 226 -4.49 -14.32 9.20
C THR A 226 -3.97 -12.94 9.58
N LEU A 227 -4.22 -12.50 10.81
CA LEU A 227 -3.72 -11.21 11.30
C LEU A 227 -2.18 -11.19 11.36
N ALA A 228 -1.55 -12.29 11.76
CA ALA A 228 -0.09 -12.41 11.76
C ALA A 228 0.50 -12.29 10.34
N ILE A 229 -0.13 -12.93 9.35
CA ILE A 229 0.26 -12.80 7.94
C ILE A 229 0.08 -11.36 7.45
N LEU A 230 -1.05 -10.71 7.76
CA LEU A 230 -1.26 -9.29 7.42
C LEU A 230 -0.22 -8.37 8.08
N ALA A 231 0.24 -8.70 9.29
CA ALA A 231 1.31 -7.95 9.95
C ALA A 231 2.64 -8.06 9.19
N LEU A 232 2.97 -9.24 8.63
CA LEU A 232 4.16 -9.40 7.78
C LEU A 232 4.06 -8.53 6.50
N LEU A 233 2.89 -8.47 5.87
CA LEU A 233 2.65 -7.58 4.71
C LEU A 233 2.81 -6.10 5.08
N ALA A 234 2.34 -5.70 6.26
CA ALA A 234 2.46 -4.33 6.75
C ALA A 234 3.91 -3.96 7.10
N VAL A 235 4.66 -4.86 7.74
CA VAL A 235 6.07 -4.64 8.09
C VAL A 235 6.94 -4.53 6.84
N THR A 236 6.73 -5.41 5.85
CA THR A 236 7.45 -5.34 4.57
C THR A 236 7.08 -4.12 3.72
N SER A 237 6.01 -3.41 4.07
CA SER A 237 5.64 -2.12 3.45
C SER A 237 6.44 -0.92 3.97
N ILE A 238 7.21 -1.08 5.06
CA ILE A 238 8.09 -0.04 5.59
C ILE A 238 9.28 0.14 4.63
N PRO A 239 9.62 1.38 4.20
CA PRO A 239 10.68 1.60 3.21
C PRO A 239 12.01 0.93 3.58
N SER A 240 12.47 1.08 4.83
CA SER A 240 13.72 0.48 5.30
C SER A 240 13.77 -1.05 5.19
N VAL A 241 12.62 -1.73 5.29
CA VAL A 241 12.53 -3.18 5.11
C VAL A 241 12.37 -3.52 3.62
N SER A 242 11.48 -2.83 2.92
CA SER A 242 11.22 -3.03 1.50
C SER A 242 12.49 -2.86 0.65
N ASP A 243 13.32 -1.87 0.97
CA ASP A 243 14.54 -1.55 0.23
C ASP A 243 15.69 -2.52 0.54
N SER A 244 15.55 -3.36 1.57
CA SER A 244 16.52 -4.40 1.95
C SER A 244 16.26 -5.76 1.29
N LEU A 245 15.07 -5.95 0.69
CA LEU A 245 14.65 -7.21 0.09
C LEU A 245 14.93 -7.22 -1.42
N THR A 246 15.28 -8.38 -1.96
CA THR A 246 15.30 -8.57 -3.41
C THR A 246 13.87 -8.50 -3.97
N TRP A 247 13.74 -8.15 -5.25
CA TRP A 247 12.41 -8.11 -5.91
C TRP A 247 11.67 -9.45 -5.81
N ARG A 248 12.39 -10.58 -5.88
CA ARG A 248 11.80 -11.92 -5.74
C ARG A 248 11.24 -12.18 -4.34
N GLU A 249 11.96 -11.77 -3.30
CA GLU A 249 11.49 -11.91 -1.91
C GLU A 249 10.29 -11.01 -1.64
N PHE A 250 10.36 -9.74 -2.08
CA PHE A 250 9.25 -8.81 -1.93
C PHE A 250 7.99 -9.31 -2.65
N HIS A 251 8.14 -9.82 -3.88
CA HIS A 251 7.02 -10.36 -4.66
C HIS A 251 6.45 -11.66 -4.09
N TYR A 252 7.26 -12.49 -3.43
CA TYR A 252 6.76 -13.69 -2.76
C TYR A 252 5.90 -13.35 -1.54
N ILE A 253 6.24 -12.27 -0.84
CA ILE A 253 5.51 -11.82 0.35
C ILE A 253 4.22 -11.11 -0.04
N GLN A 254 4.25 -10.21 -1.04
CA GLN A 254 3.15 -9.30 -1.40
C GLN A 254 2.18 -9.86 -2.46
#